data_AF-A0A397CS31-F1
#
_entry.id   AF-A0A397CS31-F1
#
_cell.length_a   1.000
_cell.length_b   1.000
_cell.length_c   1.000
_cell.angle_alpha   90.00
_cell.angle_beta   90.00
_cell.angle_gamma   90.00
#
_symmetry.space_group_name_H-M   'P 1'
#
loop_
_entity.id
_entity.type
_entity.pdbx_description
1 polymer ?
#
loop_
_entity_poly.entity_id
_entity_poly.type
_entity_poly.pdbx_seq_one_letter_code
_entity_poly.pdbx_strand_id
1 'polypeptide(L)'
;ATDNWTVAVLLRLVGAPTVVKLVSCLLLEKQVAIVSDSTAKLSVVSTALLVLLRPFQWQFLHSPVPYLVGVHSVVVTMEDWPDVCFVHVDADSMQCPYSSLLLSFPRANDLTKLLHDASAVLRAMPSRPGQPWHDLTGGWMRLSCEYKLILVDM
;
A
#
# COMPACT_ATOMS: atom_id res chain seq x y z
N ALA A 1 7.16 -11.00 -13.06
CA ALA A 1 6.88 -10.04 -11.97
C ALA A 1 5.39 -10.12 -11.68
N THR A 2 5.01 -11.03 -10.79
CA THR A 2 3.66 -11.64 -10.76
C THR A 2 2.66 -10.82 -9.93
N ASP A 3 3.13 -9.88 -9.10
CA ASP A 3 2.29 -9.25 -8.06
C ASP A 3 1.90 -7.79 -8.33
N ASN A 4 2.11 -7.26 -9.54
CA ASN A 4 1.81 -5.85 -9.86
C ASN A 4 0.33 -5.47 -9.66
N TRP A 5 -0.58 -6.45 -9.73
CA TRP A 5 -2.01 -6.25 -9.49
C TRP A 5 -2.30 -5.80 -8.04
N THR A 6 -1.45 -6.20 -7.08
CA THR A 6 -1.62 -5.83 -5.67
C THR A 6 -1.49 -4.32 -5.46
N VAL A 7 -0.63 -3.64 -6.24
CA VAL A 7 -0.49 -2.17 -6.22
C VAL A 7 -1.76 -1.49 -6.72
N ALA A 8 -2.41 -2.04 -7.75
CA ALA A 8 -3.67 -1.50 -8.22
C ALA A 8 -4.79 -1.65 -7.16
N VAL A 9 -4.83 -2.77 -6.43
CA VAL A 9 -5.76 -2.95 -5.32
C VAL A 9 -5.43 -1.99 -4.17
N LEU A 10 -4.16 -1.82 -3.82
CA LEU A 10 -3.72 -0.84 -2.82
C LEU A 10 -4.22 0.57 -3.16
N LEU A 11 -4.05 1.02 -4.40
CA LEU A 11 -4.48 2.35 -4.85
C LEU A 11 -6.00 2.54 -4.89
N ARG A 12 -6.77 1.44 -4.84
CA ARG A 12 -8.22 1.51 -4.62
C ARG A 12 -8.54 1.65 -3.13
N LEU A 13 -7.87 0.87 -2.28
CA LEU A 13 -8.11 0.81 -0.84
C LEU A 13 -7.62 2.05 -0.08
N VAL A 14 -6.43 2.55 -0.42
CA VAL A 14 -5.70 3.58 0.33
C VAL A 14 -5.39 4.76 -0.58
N GLY A 15 -5.57 5.99 -0.07
CA GLY A 15 -5.31 7.21 -0.83
C GLY A 15 -3.81 7.40 -1.10
N ALA A 16 -3.51 8.04 -2.23
CA ALA A 16 -2.13 8.31 -2.64
C ALA A 16 -1.29 9.02 -1.56
N PRO A 17 -1.78 10.04 -0.82
CA PRO A 17 -1.00 10.68 0.25
C PRO A 17 -0.58 9.69 1.35
N THR A 18 -1.48 8.79 1.74
CA THR A 18 -1.22 7.76 2.76
C THR A 18 -0.21 6.73 2.25
N VAL A 19 -0.32 6.32 0.99
CA VAL A 19 0.65 5.40 0.36
C VAL A 19 2.06 6.01 0.31
N VAL A 20 2.19 7.30 -0.02
CA VAL A 20 3.52 7.95 -0.06
C VAL A 20 4.11 8.10 1.34
N LYS A 21 3.27 8.39 2.35
CA LYS A 21 3.71 8.41 3.75
C LYS A 21 4.18 7.03 4.22
N LEU A 22 3.45 5.96 3.88
CA LEU A 22 3.86 4.57 4.11
C LEU A 22 5.21 4.27 3.48
N VAL A 23 5.39 4.58 2.20
CA VAL A 23 6.67 4.41 1.49
C VAL A 23 7.77 5.21 2.18
N SER A 24 7.49 6.43 2.65
CA SER A 24 8.45 7.23 3.42
C SER A 24 8.90 6.51 4.70
N CYS A 25 7.95 5.98 5.49
CA CYS A 25 8.26 5.22 6.70
C CYS A 25 9.14 4.00 6.41
N LEU A 26 8.85 3.29 5.32
CA LEU A 26 9.58 2.09 4.93
C LEU A 26 11.00 2.43 4.43
N LEU A 27 11.16 3.50 3.64
CA LEU A 27 12.48 3.99 3.21
C LEU A 27 13.33 4.51 4.37
N LEU A 28 12.69 5.01 5.43
CA LEU A 28 13.35 5.43 6.67
C LEU A 28 13.59 4.27 7.65
N GLU A 29 13.28 3.04 7.24
CA GLU A 29 13.43 1.84 8.08
C GLU A 29 12.71 2.01 9.43
N LYS A 30 11.47 2.52 9.41
CA LYS A 30 10.61 2.64 10.60
C LYS A 30 9.71 1.42 10.76
N GLN A 31 9.29 1.17 11.99
CA GLN A 31 8.33 0.12 12.32
C GLN A 31 6.94 0.55 11.88
N VAL A 32 6.28 -0.27 11.06
CA VAL A 32 4.95 0.04 10.49
C VAL A 32 3.98 -1.09 10.81
N ALA A 33 2.86 -0.74 11.43
CA ALA A 33 1.74 -1.63 11.66
C ALA A 33 0.57 -1.25 10.76
N ILE A 34 0.21 -2.14 9.84
CA ILE A 34 -0.97 -2.01 8.98
C ILE A 34 -2.16 -2.56 9.77
N VAL A 35 -3.20 -1.76 9.92
CA VAL A 35 -4.41 -2.12 10.68
C VAL A 35 -5.60 -2.20 9.75
N SER A 36 -6.32 -3.32 9.80
CA SER A 36 -7.58 -3.52 9.08
C SER A 36 -8.41 -4.63 9.70
N ASP A 37 -9.73 -4.58 9.51
CA ASP A 37 -10.66 -5.65 9.90
C ASP A 37 -10.60 -6.85 8.94
N SER A 38 -9.93 -6.71 7.79
CA SER A 38 -9.84 -7.75 6.78
C SER A 38 -8.41 -8.26 6.59
N THR A 39 -8.16 -9.50 6.98
CA THR A 39 -6.87 -10.19 6.76
C THR A 39 -6.47 -10.20 5.28
N ALA A 40 -7.44 -10.26 4.37
CA ALA A 40 -7.18 -10.18 2.93
C ALA A 40 -6.67 -8.80 2.52
N LYS A 41 -7.23 -7.70 3.05
CA LYS A 41 -6.69 -6.35 2.81
C LYS A 41 -5.27 -6.22 3.38
N LEU A 42 -5.03 -6.74 4.58
CA LEU A 42 -3.70 -6.76 5.19
C LEU A 42 -2.67 -7.46 4.30
N SER A 43 -2.99 -8.65 3.79
CA SER A 43 -2.10 -9.42 2.91
C SER A 43 -1.80 -8.67 1.60
N VAL A 44 -2.82 -8.09 0.97
CA VAL A 44 -2.66 -7.37 -0.31
C VAL A 44 -1.85 -6.08 -0.12
N VAL A 45 -2.14 -5.29 0.93
CA VAL A 45 -1.41 -4.05 1.22
C VAL A 45 0.06 -4.35 1.51
N SER A 46 0.36 -5.37 2.32
CA SER A 46 1.75 -5.78 2.60
C SER A 46 2.50 -6.19 1.33
N THR A 47 1.87 -7.00 0.48
CA THR A 47 2.46 -7.43 -0.79
C THR A 47 2.70 -6.25 -1.74
N ALA A 48 1.73 -5.34 -1.83
CA ALA A 48 1.83 -4.15 -2.66
C ALA A 48 2.98 -3.22 -2.24
N LEU A 49 3.20 -3.06 -0.92
CA LEU A 49 4.30 -2.25 -0.40
C LEU A 49 5.66 -2.89 -0.72
N LEU A 50 5.80 -4.21 -0.60
CA LEU A 50 7.01 -4.92 -1.02
C LEU A 50 7.28 -4.77 -2.52
N VAL A 51 6.22 -4.78 -3.35
CA VAL A 51 6.34 -4.54 -4.79
C VAL A 51 6.81 -3.11 -5.10
N LEU A 52 6.26 -2.11 -4.41
CA LEU A 52 6.62 -0.69 -4.57
C LEU A 52 8.06 -0.38 -4.15
N LEU A 53 8.60 -1.12 -3.19
CA LEU A 53 9.96 -0.95 -2.70
C LEU A 53 11.03 -1.62 -3.59
N ARG A 54 10.67 -2.35 -4.64
CA ARG A 54 11.70 -2.94 -5.52
C ARG A 54 12.57 -1.85 -6.17
N PRO A 55 13.91 -2.03 -6.26
CA PRO A 55 14.68 -3.25 -5.99
C PRO A 55 15.18 -3.40 -4.54
N PHE A 56 14.79 -2.52 -3.61
CA PHE A 56 15.22 -2.62 -2.21
C PHE A 56 14.71 -3.94 -1.61
N GLN A 57 15.64 -4.79 -1.19
CA GLN A 57 15.33 -6.01 -0.43
C GLN A 57 15.40 -5.70 1.05
N TRP A 58 14.36 -6.02 1.79
CA TRP A 58 14.32 -5.87 3.24
C TRP A 58 15.29 -6.89 3.88
N GLN A 59 16.51 -6.46 4.20
CA GLN A 59 17.58 -7.33 4.71
C GLN A 59 17.39 -7.56 6.21
N PHE A 60 16.74 -8.68 6.54
CA PHE A 60 16.18 -8.99 7.86
C PHE A 60 17.16 -9.20 9.04
N LEU A 61 18.48 -9.00 8.92
CA LEU A 61 19.38 -9.82 9.76
C LEU A 61 20.25 -9.21 10.87
N HIS A 62 20.49 -7.89 11.05
CA HIS A 62 21.44 -7.48 12.13
C HIS A 62 21.22 -6.14 12.88
N SER A 63 20.07 -5.48 12.80
CA SER A 63 19.76 -4.26 13.57
C SER A 63 18.35 -4.39 14.13
N PRO A 64 17.90 -3.78 15.25
CA PRO A 64 16.51 -3.89 15.74
C PRO A 64 15.53 -3.58 14.59
N VAL A 65 15.02 -4.65 13.95
CA VAL A 65 14.72 -4.66 12.51
C VAL A 65 13.41 -3.89 12.27
N PRO A 66 13.34 -2.99 11.27
CA PRO A 66 12.05 -2.45 10.87
C PRO A 66 11.13 -3.61 10.46
N TYR A 67 9.87 -3.59 10.90
CA TYR A 67 8.90 -4.63 10.55
C TYR A 67 7.66 -4.03 9.91
N LEU A 68 7.04 -4.84 9.06
CA LEU A 68 5.73 -4.60 8.50
C LEU A 68 4.79 -5.70 9.02
N VAL A 69 3.87 -5.34 9.91
CA VAL A 69 2.92 -6.30 10.50
C VAL A 69 1.48 -5.90 10.17
N GLY A 70 0.66 -6.87 9.77
CA GLY A 70 -0.78 -6.69 9.66
C GLY A 70 -1.45 -7.05 10.98
N VAL A 71 -2.24 -6.14 11.56
CA VAL A 71 -2.95 -6.38 12.81
C VAL A 71 -4.45 -6.09 12.67
N HIS A 72 -5.26 -6.93 13.31
CA HIS A 72 -6.70 -6.73 13.37
C HIS A 72 -7.03 -5.57 14.33
N SER A 73 -7.97 -4.70 13.96
CA SER A 73 -8.24 -3.42 14.66
C SER A 73 -8.53 -3.54 16.16
N VAL A 74 -9.14 -4.65 16.58
CA VAL A 74 -9.57 -4.92 17.96
C VAL A 74 -8.39 -5.19 18.91
N VAL A 75 -7.21 -5.51 18.39
CA VAL A 75 -6.10 -6.09 19.18
C VAL A 75 -5.03 -5.06 19.57
N VAL A 76 -5.07 -3.83 19.04
CA VAL A 76 -3.96 -2.88 19.22
C VAL A 76 -4.36 -1.59 19.92
N THR A 77 -3.76 -1.37 21.08
CA THR A 77 -3.69 -0.11 21.79
C THR A 77 -2.38 0.61 21.45
N MET A 78 -2.49 1.83 20.93
CA MET A 78 -1.34 2.62 20.46
C MET A 78 -0.42 3.09 21.58
N GLU A 79 -0.96 3.18 22.80
CA GLU A 79 -0.23 3.64 23.99
C GLU A 79 0.96 2.73 24.35
N ASP A 80 0.89 1.45 23.96
CA ASP A 80 1.94 0.47 24.24
C ASP A 80 3.12 0.54 23.24
N TRP A 81 2.97 1.26 22.13
CA TRP A 81 3.91 1.24 20.99
C TRP A 81 4.23 2.64 20.43
N PRO A 82 4.92 3.49 21.18
CA PRO A 82 5.13 4.92 20.83
C PRO A 82 6.02 5.13 19.59
N ASP A 83 6.86 4.17 19.22
CA ASP A 83 7.79 4.25 18.09
C ASP A 83 7.23 3.65 16.78
N VAL A 84 6.00 3.14 16.79
CA VAL A 84 5.37 2.46 15.66
C VAL A 84 4.46 3.39 14.89
N CYS A 85 4.55 3.36 13.55
CA CYS A 85 3.61 4.06 12.69
C CYS A 85 2.42 3.15 12.38
N PHE A 86 1.23 3.56 12.81
CA PHE A 86 -0.03 2.84 12.61
C PHE A 86 -0.76 3.37 11.38
N VAL A 87 -1.11 2.47 10.47
CA VAL A 87 -1.84 2.82 9.24
C VAL A 87 -3.15 2.07 9.20
N HIS A 88 -4.26 2.79 9.32
CA HIS A 88 -5.60 2.22 9.25
C HIS A 88 -6.06 2.20 7.80
N VAL A 89 -6.06 1.01 7.19
CA VAL A 89 -6.44 0.82 5.78
C VAL A 89 -7.90 1.20 5.55
N ASP A 90 -8.78 0.83 6.48
CA ASP A 90 -10.23 1.04 6.35
C ASP A 90 -10.64 2.52 6.55
N ALA A 91 -9.83 3.28 7.30
CA ALA A 91 -10.06 4.69 7.57
C ALA A 91 -9.20 5.64 6.71
N ASP A 92 -8.32 5.09 5.85
CA ASP A 92 -7.31 5.83 5.07
C ASP A 92 -6.56 6.87 5.93
N SER A 93 -6.14 6.45 7.13
CA SER A 93 -5.50 7.33 8.10
C SER A 93 -4.19 6.75 8.62
N MET A 94 -3.27 7.63 8.98
CA MET A 94 -1.96 7.23 9.48
C MET A 94 -1.57 8.07 10.69
N GLN A 95 -1.14 7.38 11.74
CA GLN A 95 -0.53 7.96 12.91
C GLN A 95 0.93 7.55 12.96
N CYS A 96 1.83 8.49 13.12
CA CYS A 96 3.25 8.20 13.07
C CYS A 96 4.02 9.23 13.92
N PRO A 97 4.85 8.78 14.86
CA PRO A 97 5.64 9.67 15.74
C PRO A 97 6.62 10.54 14.95
N TYR A 98 7.01 10.11 13.75
CA TYR A 98 7.98 10.80 12.89
C TYR A 98 7.31 11.64 11.78
N SER A 99 6.12 12.20 12.05
CA SER A 99 5.31 12.93 11.05
C SER A 99 6.07 14.05 10.32
N SER A 100 7.00 14.72 11.01
CA SER A 100 7.86 15.77 10.44
C SER A 100 8.88 15.28 9.41
N LEU A 101 9.23 13.99 9.41
CA LEU A 101 10.17 13.38 8.46
C LEU A 101 9.46 12.78 7.25
N LEU A 102 8.13 12.65 7.29
CA LEU A 102 7.35 12.13 6.18
C LEU A 102 7.48 13.05 4.96
N LEU A 103 7.56 12.46 3.76
CA LEU A 103 7.70 13.20 2.49
C LEU A 103 9.01 14.00 2.33
N SER A 104 9.99 13.84 3.23
CA SER A 104 11.29 14.51 3.14
C SER A 104 12.20 13.97 2.03
N PHE A 105 11.83 12.83 1.42
CA PHE A 105 12.63 12.21 0.37
C PHE A 105 12.46 12.93 -0.99
N PRO A 106 13.48 12.89 -1.87
CA PRO A 106 13.42 13.55 -3.17
C PRO A 106 12.21 13.08 -3.99
N ARG A 107 11.53 14.02 -4.65
CA ARG A 107 10.39 13.75 -5.56
C ARG A 107 9.15 13.14 -4.91
N ALA A 108 8.98 13.27 -3.59
CA ALA A 108 7.76 12.84 -2.90
C ALA A 108 6.47 13.43 -3.49
N ASN A 109 6.50 14.69 -3.92
CA ASN A 109 5.36 15.36 -4.57
C ASN A 109 5.03 14.77 -5.95
N ASP A 110 6.06 14.46 -6.75
CA ASP A 110 5.87 13.82 -8.06
C ASP A 110 5.23 12.43 -7.89
N LEU A 111 5.73 11.65 -6.92
CA LEU A 111 5.20 10.33 -6.62
C LEU A 111 3.75 10.43 -6.13
N THR A 112 3.45 11.39 -5.26
CA THR A 112 2.09 11.65 -4.77
C THR A 112 1.14 11.95 -5.92
N LYS A 113 1.55 12.83 -6.85
CA LYS A 113 0.75 13.15 -8.03
C LYS A 113 0.53 11.95 -8.93
N LEU A 114 1.60 11.19 -9.22
CA LEU A 114 1.52 9.99 -10.06
C LEU A 114 0.57 8.95 -9.46
N LEU A 115 0.69 8.65 -8.17
CA LEU A 115 -0.18 7.70 -7.48
C LEU A 115 -1.61 8.21 -7.37
N HIS A 116 -1.80 9.52 -7.22
CA HIS A 116 -3.12 10.14 -7.22
C HIS A 116 -3.82 9.98 -8.57
N ASP A 117 -3.12 10.30 -9.66
CA ASP A 117 -3.66 10.18 -11.03
C ASP A 117 -3.99 8.72 -11.35
N ALA A 118 -3.11 7.77 -10.98
CA ALA A 118 -3.36 6.34 -11.13
C ALA A 118 -4.56 5.87 -10.27
N SER A 119 -4.66 6.30 -9.02
CA SER A 119 -5.78 5.99 -8.13
C SER A 119 -7.10 6.52 -8.67
N ALA A 120 -7.12 7.74 -9.22
CA ALA A 120 -8.29 8.34 -9.83
C ALA A 120 -8.82 7.49 -11.01
N VAL A 121 -7.93 7.05 -11.90
CA VAL A 121 -8.28 6.15 -13.02
C VAL A 121 -8.83 4.81 -12.50
N LEU A 122 -8.16 4.21 -11.50
CA LEU A 122 -8.57 2.93 -10.94
C LEU A 122 -9.92 2.98 -10.22
N ARG A 123 -10.22 4.09 -9.55
CA ARG A 123 -11.47 4.30 -8.82
C ARG A 123 -12.63 4.73 -9.73
N ALA A 124 -12.33 5.39 -10.85
CA ALA A 124 -13.33 5.72 -11.87
C ALA A 124 -13.80 4.49 -12.67
N MET A 125 -13.05 3.39 -12.65
CA MET A 125 -13.48 2.15 -13.28
C MET A 125 -14.73 1.58 -12.57
N PRO A 126 -15.79 1.23 -13.31
CA PRO A 126 -17.04 0.78 -12.73
C PRO A 126 -16.86 -0.52 -11.96
N SER A 127 -17.15 -0.49 -10.66
CA SER A 127 -17.33 -1.69 -9.84
C SER A 127 -18.71 -2.27 -10.13
N ARG A 128 -18.79 -3.54 -10.54
CA ARG A 128 -20.10 -4.20 -10.67
C ARG A 128 -20.73 -4.38 -9.28
N PRO A 129 -22.04 -4.16 -9.12
CA PRO A 129 -22.73 -4.48 -7.87
C PRO A 129 -22.49 -5.95 -7.51
N GLY A 130 -21.96 -6.20 -6.30
CA GLY A 130 -21.63 -7.56 -5.84
C GLY A 130 -20.26 -8.09 -6.22
N GLN A 131 -19.41 -7.32 -6.95
CA GLN A 131 -18.03 -7.74 -7.17
C GLN A 131 -17.17 -7.51 -5.92
N PRO A 132 -16.33 -8.50 -5.54
CA PRO A 132 -15.42 -8.33 -4.42
C PRO A 132 -14.35 -7.28 -4.74
N TRP A 133 -13.92 -6.51 -3.74
CA TRP A 133 -12.99 -5.37 -3.86
C TRP A 133 -11.62 -5.73 -4.50
N HIS A 134 -11.23 -7.00 -4.48
CA HIS A 134 -9.99 -7.51 -5.06
C HIS A 134 -10.14 -7.94 -6.52
N ASP A 135 -11.37 -8.06 -7.02
CA ASP A 135 -11.60 -8.49 -8.39
C ASP A 135 -11.35 -7.35 -9.38
N LEU A 136 -10.23 -7.51 -10.06
CA LEU A 136 -9.72 -6.60 -11.07
C LEU A 136 -10.03 -7.09 -12.49
N THR A 137 -10.50 -8.34 -12.66
CA THR A 137 -10.58 -9.03 -13.96
C THR A 137 -11.48 -8.32 -14.98
N GLY A 138 -12.53 -7.63 -14.53
CA GLY A 138 -13.44 -6.88 -15.41
C GLY A 138 -12.85 -5.61 -16.03
N GLY A 139 -11.85 -4.98 -15.38
CA GLY A 139 -11.21 -3.73 -15.85
C GLY A 139 -9.90 -3.97 -16.60
N TRP A 140 -9.18 -5.03 -16.26
CA TRP A 140 -7.86 -5.34 -16.83
C TRP A 140 -7.94 -5.77 -18.29
N MET A 141 -9.02 -6.44 -18.70
CA MET A 141 -9.26 -6.73 -20.12
C MET A 141 -9.36 -5.46 -20.98
N ARG A 142 -9.80 -4.33 -20.42
CA ARG A 142 -9.92 -3.06 -21.15
C ARG A 142 -8.60 -2.27 -21.18
N LEU A 143 -7.82 -2.30 -20.10
CA LEU A 143 -6.49 -1.67 -20.04
C LEU A 143 -5.39 -2.46 -20.78
N SER A 144 -5.45 -3.79 -20.84
CA SER A 144 -4.57 -4.59 -21.71
C SER A 144 -4.75 -4.30 -23.19
N CYS A 145 -5.93 -3.81 -23.60
CA CYS A 145 -6.18 -3.39 -24.98
C CYS A 145 -5.60 -1.99 -25.30
N GLU A 146 -5.45 -1.10 -24.32
CA GLU A 146 -4.87 0.25 -24.53
C GLU A 146 -3.36 0.31 -24.28
N TYR A 147 -2.82 -0.57 -23.42
CA TYR A 147 -1.39 -0.67 -23.14
C TYR A 147 -0.98 -2.12 -23.33
N LYS A 148 -0.17 -2.38 -24.35
CA LYS A 148 0.36 -3.70 -24.75
C LYS A 148 1.19 -4.34 -23.63
N LEU A 149 0.54 -4.81 -22.57
CA LEU A 149 1.12 -5.62 -21.52
C LEU A 149 0.48 -7.01 -21.62
N ILE A 150 1.19 -7.87 -22.35
CA ILE A 150 0.92 -9.30 -22.42
C ILE A 150 1.38 -9.89 -21.10
N LEU A 151 0.48 -10.53 -20.35
CA LEU A 151 0.87 -11.50 -19.34
C LEU A 151 0.08 -12.78 -19.60
N VAL A 152 0.85 -13.77 -20.04
CA VAL A 152 0.47 -15.14 -20.36
C VAL A 152 0.17 -15.87 -19.06
N ASP A 153 -0.93 -16.62 -19.06
CA ASP A 153 -1.36 -17.60 -18.07
C ASP A 153 -0.22 -18.44 -17.48
N MET A 154 -0.24 -18.62 -16.15
CA MET A 154 -0.08 -19.92 -15.51
C MET A 154 -0.68 -19.93 -14.10
#